data_AF-A0A830B2S6-F1
#
_entry.id   AF-A0A830B2S6-F1
#
_cell.length_a   1.000
_cell.length_b   1.000
_cell.length_c   1.000
_cell.angle_alpha   90.00
_cell.angle_beta   90.00
_cell.angle_gamma   90.00
#
_symmetry.space_group_name_H-M   'P 1'
#
loop_
_entity.id
_entity.type
_entity.pdbx_description
1 polymer ?
#
loop_
_entity_poly.entity_id
_entity_poly.type
_entity_poly.pdbx_seq_one_letter_code
_entity_poly.pdbx_strand_id
1 'polypeptide(L)'
;WKQACLTSNSVLLVPENRSYLVNATRFKGPCAGKLRVQIDGTILAPDDPKNWDPKNPRVWLGFYNLSKASFQGTGVIDGSGGKWWAASCKRNKTNPCVGAPTALTIDSSSAIRVKGLTIQNGQQMNFIIARSDSVRVTGIKVSAPGDSPNTDGIHITASTNVVLQNCKIGTGDDCVSIVSGSSGIKMKNIYCGPGHGISIGSLGQNNSTGIVEKVVLETAYLKGTTNGLRIKSWQGGNGYVRAVRYQNVRMDEVANPIIIDQFYCDSPKSCQNQVIIAYFQLIFSSNYRDNCKNYP
;
A
#
# COMPACT_ATOMS: atom_id res chain seq x y z
N TRP A 1 -14.65 -20.25 1.36
CA TRP A 1 -13.72 -19.95 2.47
C TRP A 1 -13.76 -20.97 3.60
N LYS A 2 -14.86 -21.05 4.39
CA LYS A 2 -14.91 -21.89 5.61
C LYS A 2 -14.39 -23.32 5.40
N GLN A 3 -14.87 -23.99 4.35
CA GLN A 3 -14.40 -25.33 3.97
C GLN A 3 -12.90 -25.35 3.68
N ALA A 4 -12.42 -24.53 2.74
CA ALA A 4 -10.99 -24.45 2.43
C ALA A 4 -10.12 -24.16 3.68
N CYS A 5 -10.54 -23.26 4.57
CA CYS A 5 -9.76 -22.95 5.77
C CYS A 5 -9.72 -24.10 6.78
N LEU A 6 -10.76 -24.95 6.85
CA LEU A 6 -10.78 -26.14 7.70
C LEU A 6 -10.07 -27.35 7.09
N THR A 7 -9.81 -27.33 5.78
CA THR A 7 -9.14 -28.42 5.06
C THR A 7 -7.63 -28.15 4.95
N SER A 8 -6.81 -29.12 5.35
CA SER A 8 -5.36 -29.04 5.14
C SER A 8 -4.99 -29.17 3.65
N ASN A 9 -3.97 -28.43 3.19
CA ASN A 9 -3.50 -28.41 1.80
C ASN A 9 -4.60 -28.05 0.77
N SER A 10 -5.47 -27.10 1.11
CA SER A 10 -6.63 -26.73 0.31
C SER A 10 -6.35 -25.60 -0.66
N VAL A 11 -7.22 -25.51 -1.67
CA VAL A 11 -7.24 -24.41 -2.65
C VAL A 11 -8.60 -23.72 -2.61
N LEU A 12 -8.61 -22.40 -2.41
CA LEU A 12 -9.74 -21.54 -2.76
C LEU A 12 -9.48 -21.00 -4.16
N LEU A 13 -10.27 -21.46 -5.15
CA LEU A 13 -10.09 -21.12 -6.56
C LEU A 13 -11.10 -20.08 -7.03
N VAL A 14 -10.62 -19.02 -7.66
CA VAL A 14 -11.37 -18.14 -8.57
C VAL A 14 -10.91 -18.48 -9.99
N PRO A 15 -11.67 -19.29 -10.73
CA PRO A 15 -11.22 -19.85 -12.00
C PRO A 15 -11.12 -18.79 -13.10
N GLU A 16 -10.25 -19.06 -14.07
CA GLU A 16 -10.09 -18.26 -15.28
C GLU A 16 -11.44 -18.08 -16.01
N ASN A 17 -11.60 -16.94 -16.70
CA ASN A 17 -12.82 -16.58 -17.45
C ASN A 17 -14.10 -16.48 -16.59
N ARG A 18 -13.98 -16.42 -15.26
CA ARG A 18 -15.10 -16.15 -14.37
C ARG A 18 -14.89 -14.85 -13.60
N SER A 19 -15.99 -14.14 -13.40
CA SER A 19 -16.06 -12.92 -12.60
C SER A 19 -17.03 -13.12 -11.45
N TYR A 20 -16.63 -12.73 -10.24
CA TYR A 20 -17.44 -12.84 -9.04
C TYR A 20 -17.60 -11.47 -8.39
N LEU A 21 -18.84 -11.01 -8.25
CA LEU A 21 -19.16 -9.86 -7.42
C LEU A 21 -19.13 -10.29 -5.95
N VAL A 22 -18.25 -9.71 -5.16
CA VAL A 22 -18.02 -10.08 -3.76
C VAL A 22 -18.23 -8.87 -2.86
N ASN A 23 -19.19 -8.94 -1.94
CA ASN A 23 -19.37 -7.91 -0.92
C ASN A 23 -18.19 -7.88 0.07
N ALA A 24 -18.07 -6.81 0.86
CA ALA A 24 -17.09 -6.72 1.94
C ALA A 24 -17.07 -7.99 2.80
N THR A 25 -15.93 -8.66 2.85
CA THR A 25 -15.79 -9.99 3.43
C THR A 25 -14.50 -10.10 4.23
N ARG A 26 -14.63 -10.64 5.45
CA ARG A 26 -13.50 -10.97 6.31
C ARG A 26 -13.25 -12.48 6.31
N PHE A 27 -12.14 -12.87 5.73
CA PHE A 27 -11.63 -14.23 5.67
C PHE A 27 -10.71 -14.47 6.87
N LYS A 28 -11.25 -15.10 7.91
CA LYS A 28 -10.55 -15.31 9.18
C LYS A 28 -9.99 -16.73 9.28
N GLY A 29 -8.74 -16.84 9.73
CA GLY A 29 -8.12 -18.05 10.24
C GLY A 29 -8.23 -18.16 11.78
N PRO A 30 -7.44 -19.04 12.43
CA PRO A 30 -6.41 -19.88 11.81
C PRO A 30 -7.00 -20.94 10.87
N CYS A 31 -6.24 -21.33 9.85
CA CYS A 31 -6.63 -22.42 8.94
C CYS A 31 -5.84 -23.70 9.26
N ALA A 32 -6.42 -24.85 8.98
CA ALA A 32 -5.95 -26.18 9.38
C ALA A 32 -4.62 -26.61 8.73
N GLY A 33 -4.11 -25.86 7.75
CA GLY A 33 -2.86 -26.18 7.06
C GLY A 33 -2.51 -25.16 5.98
N LYS A 34 -1.68 -25.59 5.01
CA LYS A 34 -1.26 -24.76 3.87
C LYS A 34 -2.46 -24.42 3.00
N LEU A 35 -2.97 -23.19 3.13
CA LEU A 35 -4.03 -22.65 2.29
C LEU A 35 -3.44 -21.96 1.06
N ARG A 36 -3.95 -22.30 -0.12
CA ARG A 36 -3.68 -21.57 -1.37
C ARG A 36 -4.94 -20.87 -1.84
N VAL A 37 -4.87 -19.55 -1.98
CA VAL A 37 -5.87 -18.73 -2.65
C VAL A 37 -5.39 -18.54 -4.09
N GLN A 38 -6.00 -19.27 -5.03
CA GLN A 38 -5.70 -19.24 -6.45
C GLN A 38 -6.72 -18.31 -7.13
N ILE A 39 -6.24 -17.22 -7.74
CA ILE A 39 -7.09 -16.23 -8.43
C ILE A 39 -6.60 -16.13 -9.87
N ASP A 40 -7.31 -16.80 -10.78
CA ASP A 40 -7.06 -16.78 -12.21
C ASP A 40 -8.13 -15.99 -12.98
N GLY A 41 -9.33 -15.86 -12.41
CA GLY A 41 -10.40 -14.98 -12.89
C GLY A 41 -10.41 -13.59 -12.23
N THR A 42 -11.60 -13.00 -12.16
CA THR A 42 -11.81 -11.65 -11.63
C THR A 42 -12.67 -11.67 -10.37
N ILE A 43 -12.23 -10.97 -9.34
CA ILE A 43 -13.04 -10.62 -8.17
C ILE A 43 -13.39 -9.14 -8.29
N LEU A 44 -14.68 -8.80 -8.25
CA LEU A 44 -15.20 -7.44 -8.43
C LEU A 44 -15.89 -6.95 -7.16
N ALA A 45 -15.64 -5.70 -6.78
CA ALA A 45 -16.34 -5.06 -5.67
C ALA A 45 -17.66 -4.42 -6.12
N PRO A 46 -18.66 -4.29 -5.23
CA PRO A 46 -19.76 -3.35 -5.42
C PRO A 46 -19.21 -1.95 -5.66
N ASP A 47 -19.64 -1.32 -6.74
CA ASP A 47 -19.17 -0.01 -7.18
C ASP A 47 -19.83 1.14 -6.41
N ASP A 48 -21.09 0.97 -5.99
CA ASP A 48 -21.87 2.02 -5.35
C ASP A 48 -21.63 2.09 -3.84
N PRO A 49 -21.15 3.24 -3.30
CA PRO A 49 -20.98 3.43 -1.86
C PRO A 49 -22.24 3.19 -1.05
N LYS A 50 -23.43 3.41 -1.62
CA LYS A 50 -24.71 3.18 -0.93
C LYS A 50 -25.02 1.71 -0.69
N ASN A 51 -24.44 0.83 -1.50
CA ASN A 51 -24.62 -0.62 -1.38
C ASN A 51 -23.51 -1.28 -0.55
N TRP A 52 -22.61 -0.48 0.04
CA TRP A 52 -21.51 -1.00 0.82
C TRP A 52 -21.96 -1.54 2.18
N ASP A 53 -21.34 -2.63 2.64
CA ASP A 53 -21.66 -3.22 3.94
C ASP A 53 -21.29 -2.24 5.08
N PRO A 54 -22.27 -1.73 5.84
CA PRO A 54 -22.01 -0.80 6.93
C PRO A 54 -21.24 -1.44 8.10
N LYS A 55 -21.19 -2.78 8.19
CA LYS A 55 -20.41 -3.49 9.21
C LYS A 55 -18.92 -3.53 8.87
N ASN A 56 -18.56 -3.30 7.60
CA ASN A 56 -17.17 -3.33 7.12
C ASN A 56 -16.87 -2.09 6.25
N PRO A 57 -17.04 -0.86 6.80
CA PRO A 57 -17.03 0.35 6.00
C PRO A 57 -15.64 0.69 5.41
N ARG A 58 -14.56 0.09 5.93
CA ARG A 58 -13.17 0.42 5.59
C ARG A 58 -12.37 -0.72 4.98
N VAL A 59 -12.93 -1.90 4.82
CA VAL A 59 -12.22 -3.08 4.29
C VAL A 59 -13.13 -3.85 3.33
N TRP A 60 -12.61 -4.15 2.13
CA TRP A 60 -13.28 -5.02 1.18
C TRP A 60 -12.89 -6.49 1.37
N LEU A 61 -11.73 -6.91 0.88
CA LEU A 61 -11.23 -8.29 1.04
C LEU A 61 -10.18 -8.33 2.15
N GLY A 62 -10.62 -8.65 3.37
CA GLY A 62 -9.73 -8.73 4.53
C GLY A 62 -9.37 -10.16 4.90
N PHE A 63 -8.09 -10.49 4.91
CA PHE A 63 -7.55 -11.79 5.34
C PHE A 63 -6.82 -11.65 6.67
N TYR A 64 -7.29 -12.39 7.68
CA TYR A 64 -6.87 -12.23 9.07
C TYR A 64 -6.35 -13.54 9.67
N ASN A 65 -5.31 -13.45 10.49
CA ASN A 65 -4.80 -14.57 11.30
C ASN A 65 -4.42 -15.79 10.45
N LEU A 66 -3.79 -15.56 9.29
CA LEU A 66 -3.31 -16.62 8.43
C LEU A 66 -1.86 -16.94 8.74
N SER A 67 -1.49 -18.22 8.64
CA SER A 67 -0.10 -18.66 8.70
C SER A 67 0.23 -19.54 7.50
N LYS A 68 1.39 -19.29 6.87
CA LYS A 68 1.91 -20.10 5.74
C LYS A 68 0.94 -20.16 4.54
N ALA A 69 0.06 -19.18 4.38
CA ALA A 69 -0.87 -19.09 3.26
C ALA A 69 -0.20 -18.46 2.02
N SER A 70 -0.71 -18.82 0.85
CA SER A 70 -0.27 -18.27 -0.44
C SER A 70 -1.45 -17.71 -1.23
N PHE A 71 -1.22 -16.57 -1.87
CA PHE A 71 -2.11 -15.90 -2.82
C PHE A 71 -1.40 -15.88 -4.16
N GLN A 72 -1.99 -16.46 -5.20
CA GLN A 72 -1.32 -16.60 -6.48
C GLN A 72 -2.29 -16.69 -7.65
N GLY A 73 -1.76 -16.47 -8.85
CA GLY A 73 -2.48 -16.57 -10.11
C GLY A 73 -2.17 -15.38 -10.99
N THR A 74 -2.90 -15.25 -12.09
CA THR A 74 -2.81 -14.13 -13.05
C THR A 74 -4.07 -13.27 -13.07
N GLY A 75 -5.01 -13.55 -12.17
CA GLY A 75 -6.30 -12.91 -12.11
C GLY A 75 -6.28 -11.50 -11.51
N VAL A 76 -7.47 -10.91 -11.46
CA VAL A 76 -7.70 -9.51 -11.12
C VAL A 76 -8.54 -9.38 -9.86
N ILE A 77 -8.12 -8.50 -8.95
CA ILE A 77 -8.93 -7.98 -7.85
C ILE A 77 -9.26 -6.53 -8.20
N ASP A 78 -10.51 -6.25 -8.57
CA ASP A 78 -10.97 -4.93 -9.01
C ASP A 78 -11.89 -4.28 -7.97
N GLY A 79 -11.44 -3.18 -7.38
CA GLY A 79 -12.14 -2.44 -6.35
C GLY A 79 -13.28 -1.54 -6.86
N SER A 80 -13.49 -1.40 -8.17
CA SER A 80 -14.58 -0.58 -8.73
C SER A 80 -14.63 0.86 -8.16
N GLY A 81 -13.48 1.48 -7.87
CA GLY A 81 -13.39 2.70 -7.05
C GLY A 81 -13.99 3.99 -7.63
N GLY A 82 -14.43 4.01 -8.90
CA GLY A 82 -14.85 5.24 -9.60
C GLY A 82 -15.85 6.12 -8.83
N LYS A 83 -16.93 5.54 -8.33
CA LYS A 83 -17.94 6.28 -7.56
C LYS A 83 -17.43 6.74 -6.18
N TRP A 84 -16.54 5.97 -5.56
CA TRP A 84 -15.89 6.35 -4.30
C TRP A 84 -15.01 7.58 -4.48
N TRP A 85 -14.24 7.62 -5.57
CA TRP A 85 -13.40 8.77 -5.90
C TRP A 85 -14.23 10.02 -6.21
N ALA A 86 -15.34 9.86 -6.94
CA ALA A 86 -16.28 10.95 -7.21
C ALA A 86 -16.91 11.53 -5.93
N ALA A 87 -17.18 10.67 -4.95
CA ALA A 87 -17.73 11.06 -3.65
C ALA A 87 -16.69 11.57 -2.65
N SER A 88 -15.39 11.54 -2.98
CA SER A 88 -14.33 11.93 -2.05
C SER A 88 -14.23 13.44 -1.87
N CYS A 89 -13.99 13.88 -0.63
CA CYS A 89 -13.70 15.28 -0.33
C CYS A 89 -12.35 15.77 -0.89
N LYS A 90 -11.44 14.84 -1.21
CA LYS A 90 -10.17 15.14 -1.87
C LYS A 90 -10.37 15.48 -3.36
N ARG A 91 -11.50 15.06 -3.96
CA ARG A 91 -11.88 15.44 -5.34
C ARG A 91 -12.76 16.68 -5.36
N ASN A 92 -13.69 16.81 -4.41
CA ASN A 92 -14.49 18.02 -4.23
C ASN A 92 -14.66 18.34 -2.74
N LYS A 93 -14.16 19.49 -2.29
CA LYS A 93 -14.19 19.90 -0.86
C LYS A 93 -15.61 20.04 -0.28
N THR A 94 -16.66 20.12 -1.10
CA THR A 94 -18.05 20.14 -0.61
C THR A 94 -18.57 18.75 -0.25
N ASN A 95 -17.91 17.68 -0.72
CA ASN A 95 -18.26 16.32 -0.33
C ASN A 95 -17.87 16.05 1.13
N PRO A 96 -18.57 15.16 1.84
CA PRO A 96 -18.17 14.74 3.18
C PRO A 96 -16.81 14.03 3.13
N CYS A 97 -15.91 14.36 4.06
CA CYS A 97 -14.64 13.66 4.23
C CYS A 97 -14.83 12.31 4.94
N VAL A 98 -15.40 11.36 4.22
CA VAL A 98 -15.52 9.95 4.64
C VAL A 98 -14.45 9.13 3.94
N GLY A 99 -13.85 8.18 4.67
CA GLY A 99 -12.90 7.28 4.03
C GLY A 99 -13.61 6.11 3.36
N ALA A 100 -12.92 5.51 2.38
CA ALA A 100 -13.44 4.39 1.62
C ALA A 100 -12.78 3.06 2.04
N PRO A 101 -13.28 1.94 1.53
CA PRO A 101 -12.67 0.62 1.75
C PRO A 101 -11.27 0.50 1.15
N THR A 102 -10.41 -0.27 1.81
CA THR A 102 -9.21 -0.84 1.18
C THR A 102 -9.58 -2.08 0.39
N ALA A 103 -9.02 -2.25 -0.80
CA ALA A 103 -9.38 -3.37 -1.67
C ALA A 103 -8.91 -4.73 -1.14
N LEU A 104 -7.61 -4.90 -0.89
CA LEU A 104 -7.03 -6.11 -0.30
C LEU A 104 -6.30 -5.78 1.01
N THR A 105 -6.61 -6.49 2.08
CA THR A 105 -5.91 -6.37 3.37
C THR A 105 -5.43 -7.73 3.84
N ILE A 106 -4.14 -7.84 4.16
CA ILE A 106 -3.56 -8.97 4.88
C ILE A 106 -3.14 -8.47 6.26
N ASP A 107 -3.68 -9.09 7.30
CA ASP A 107 -3.65 -8.55 8.65
C ASP A 107 -3.35 -9.65 9.68
N SER A 108 -2.57 -9.32 10.71
CA SER A 108 -2.23 -10.22 11.82
C SER A 108 -1.76 -11.60 11.33
N SER A 109 -0.98 -11.64 10.25
CA SER A 109 -0.67 -12.89 9.52
C SER A 109 0.84 -13.13 9.43
N SER A 110 1.24 -14.39 9.26
CA SER A 110 2.65 -14.78 9.23
C SER A 110 3.02 -15.71 8.07
N ALA A 111 4.24 -15.56 7.56
CA ALA A 111 4.77 -16.41 6.48
C ALA A 111 3.90 -16.43 5.21
N ILE A 112 3.42 -15.25 4.81
CA ILE A 112 2.50 -15.09 3.67
C ILE A 112 3.27 -14.89 2.37
N ARG A 113 2.77 -15.50 1.29
CA ARG A 113 3.28 -15.28 -0.08
C ARG A 113 2.18 -14.74 -0.99
N VAL A 114 2.46 -13.68 -1.74
CA VAL A 114 1.57 -13.12 -2.76
C VAL A 114 2.32 -13.05 -4.08
N LYS A 115 1.78 -13.64 -5.15
CA LYS A 115 2.48 -13.74 -6.45
C LYS A 115 1.57 -13.50 -7.66
N GLY A 116 2.00 -12.65 -8.59
CA GLY A 116 1.45 -12.56 -9.96
C GLY A 116 0.11 -11.85 -10.14
N LEU A 117 -0.60 -11.54 -9.06
CA LEU A 117 -1.94 -10.93 -9.11
C LEU A 117 -1.91 -9.50 -9.65
N THR A 118 -3.03 -9.08 -10.26
CA THR A 118 -3.35 -7.67 -10.51
C THR A 118 -4.35 -7.18 -9.47
N ILE A 119 -4.04 -6.07 -8.80
CA ILE A 119 -4.95 -5.37 -7.89
C ILE A 119 -5.20 -4.00 -8.50
N GLN A 120 -6.46 -3.64 -8.76
CA GLN A 120 -6.76 -2.39 -9.44
C GLN A 120 -7.98 -1.67 -8.88
N ASN A 121 -8.01 -0.37 -9.16
CA ASN A 121 -9.14 0.52 -8.88
C ASN A 121 -9.64 0.40 -7.43
N GLY A 122 -8.74 0.30 -6.46
CA GLY A 122 -9.10 0.34 -5.05
C GLY A 122 -9.96 1.56 -4.73
N GLN A 123 -10.98 1.37 -3.90
CA GLN A 123 -11.89 2.44 -3.50
C GLN A 123 -11.15 3.55 -2.75
N GLN A 124 -10.17 3.15 -1.92
CA GLN A 124 -9.10 3.98 -1.39
C GLN A 124 -7.78 3.23 -1.64
N MET A 125 -7.13 2.68 -0.62
CA MET A 125 -5.86 1.95 -0.78
C MET A 125 -6.07 0.60 -1.49
N ASN A 126 -5.11 0.18 -2.31
CA ASN A 126 -5.20 -1.06 -3.09
C ASN A 126 -4.80 -2.28 -2.25
N PHE A 127 -3.63 -2.26 -1.61
CA PHE A 127 -3.13 -3.40 -0.85
C PHE A 127 -2.50 -2.99 0.48
N ILE A 128 -3.09 -3.41 1.60
CA ILE A 128 -2.55 -3.24 2.95
C ILE A 128 -1.91 -4.53 3.46
N ILE A 129 -0.70 -4.40 4.01
CA ILE A 129 -0.03 -5.38 4.86
C ILE A 129 0.05 -4.79 6.27
N ALA A 130 -0.73 -5.33 7.20
CA ALA A 130 -0.87 -4.82 8.56
C ALA A 130 -0.50 -5.88 9.60
N ARG A 131 0.19 -5.49 10.68
CA ARG A 131 0.46 -6.35 11.86
C ARG A 131 0.99 -7.74 11.51
N SER A 132 1.75 -7.84 10.43
CA SER A 132 2.13 -9.12 9.84
C SER A 132 3.64 -9.31 9.87
N ASP A 133 4.07 -10.57 9.92
CA ASP A 133 5.49 -10.93 9.87
C ASP A 133 5.79 -11.85 8.69
N SER A 134 6.95 -11.66 8.07
CA SER A 134 7.46 -12.55 7.02
C SER A 134 6.50 -12.63 5.82
N VAL A 135 6.19 -11.47 5.23
CA VAL A 135 5.32 -11.36 4.05
C VAL A 135 6.17 -11.14 2.80
N ARG A 136 5.99 -11.98 1.78
CA ARG A 136 6.68 -11.83 0.49
C ARG A 136 5.68 -11.59 -0.63
N VAL A 137 5.83 -10.47 -1.31
CA VAL A 137 5.05 -10.05 -2.48
C VAL A 137 5.96 -10.07 -3.70
N THR A 138 5.56 -10.74 -4.78
CA THR A 138 6.41 -10.89 -5.96
C THR A 138 5.63 -10.80 -7.26
N GLY A 139 6.06 -9.94 -8.17
CA GLY A 139 5.49 -9.90 -9.53
C GLY A 139 4.04 -9.43 -9.58
N ILE A 140 3.57 -8.65 -8.60
CA ILE A 140 2.21 -8.12 -8.63
C ILE A 140 2.15 -6.83 -9.44
N LYS A 141 0.98 -6.57 -10.02
CA LYS A 141 0.63 -5.28 -10.62
C LYS A 141 -0.39 -4.58 -9.75
N VAL A 142 -0.18 -3.31 -9.44
CA VAL A 142 -1.15 -2.46 -8.77
C VAL A 142 -1.44 -1.24 -9.63
N SER A 143 -2.72 -0.98 -9.94
CA SER A 143 -3.08 0.14 -10.82
C SER A 143 -4.37 0.87 -10.46
N ALA A 144 -4.33 2.20 -10.46
CA ALA A 144 -5.49 3.08 -10.43
C ALA A 144 -5.20 4.36 -11.25
N PRO A 145 -6.21 5.15 -11.65
CA PRO A 145 -5.98 6.42 -12.33
C PRO A 145 -5.06 7.36 -11.53
N GLY A 146 -4.22 8.14 -12.20
CA GLY A 146 -3.26 9.05 -11.55
C GLY A 146 -3.90 10.21 -10.78
N ASP A 147 -5.19 10.49 -11.03
CA ASP A 147 -6.01 11.49 -10.32
C ASP A 147 -6.94 10.85 -9.26
N SER A 148 -6.82 9.55 -8.99
CA SER A 148 -7.66 8.87 -8.00
C SER A 148 -7.17 9.17 -6.57
N PRO A 149 -8.04 9.70 -5.69
CA PRO A 149 -7.61 10.18 -4.38
C PRO A 149 -7.30 9.02 -3.42
N ASN A 150 -6.13 9.11 -2.75
CA ASN A 150 -5.72 8.18 -1.68
C ASN A 150 -5.67 6.71 -2.10
N THR A 151 -5.26 6.46 -3.35
CA THR A 151 -5.14 5.11 -3.91
C THR A 151 -3.76 4.52 -3.74
N ASP A 152 -3.21 4.55 -2.53
CA ASP A 152 -1.91 3.97 -2.22
C ASP A 152 -1.80 2.54 -2.79
N GLY A 153 -0.66 2.24 -3.40
CA GLY A 153 -0.43 0.96 -4.05
C GLY A 153 -0.28 -0.16 -3.04
N ILE A 154 0.86 -0.18 -2.35
CA ILE A 154 1.14 -1.13 -1.25
C ILE A 154 1.43 -0.33 0.03
N HIS A 155 0.53 -0.46 1.01
CA HIS A 155 0.64 0.19 2.30
C HIS A 155 1.07 -0.81 3.37
N ILE A 156 2.19 -0.53 4.04
CA ILE A 156 2.79 -1.40 5.05
C ILE A 156 2.74 -0.71 6.41
N THR A 157 2.08 -1.33 7.38
CA THR A 157 1.88 -0.78 8.72
C THR A 157 2.10 -1.84 9.80
N ALA A 158 2.77 -1.46 10.90
CA ALA A 158 3.01 -2.33 12.05
C ALA A 158 3.55 -3.74 11.69
N SER A 159 4.36 -3.86 10.62
CA SER A 159 4.73 -5.16 10.05
C SER A 159 6.24 -5.35 9.96
N THR A 160 6.68 -6.60 10.12
CA THR A 160 8.09 -6.98 10.12
C THR A 160 8.44 -7.94 8.98
N ASN A 161 9.67 -7.87 8.49
CA ASN A 161 10.20 -8.81 7.49
C ASN A 161 9.36 -8.87 6.21
N VAL A 162 9.01 -7.71 5.64
CA VAL A 162 8.25 -7.62 4.39
C VAL A 162 9.19 -7.49 3.20
N VAL A 163 8.98 -8.33 2.18
CA VAL A 163 9.75 -8.32 0.94
C VAL A 163 8.83 -8.01 -0.24
N LEU A 164 9.11 -6.94 -0.97
CA LEU A 164 8.45 -6.60 -2.23
C LEU A 164 9.45 -6.78 -3.38
N GLN A 165 9.10 -7.55 -4.39
CA GLN A 165 10.03 -7.85 -5.49
C GLN A 165 9.33 -7.86 -6.86
N ASN A 166 9.95 -7.22 -7.86
CA ASN A 166 9.46 -7.20 -9.24
C ASN A 166 8.00 -6.66 -9.36
N CYS A 167 7.64 -5.65 -8.56
CA CYS A 167 6.29 -5.10 -8.55
C CYS A 167 6.18 -3.92 -9.54
N LYS A 168 5.03 -3.79 -10.20
CA LYS A 168 4.67 -2.63 -11.03
C LYS A 168 3.48 -1.91 -10.43
N ILE A 169 3.68 -0.66 -10.01
CA ILE A 169 2.69 0.10 -9.26
C ILE A 169 2.49 1.45 -9.93
N GLY A 170 1.24 1.84 -10.19
CA GLY A 170 0.91 3.18 -10.68
C GLY A 170 -0.50 3.57 -10.23
N THR A 171 -0.61 4.62 -9.42
CA THR A 171 -1.86 5.02 -8.77
C THR A 171 -1.94 6.54 -8.66
N GLY A 172 -2.92 7.08 -7.93
CA GLY A 172 -3.03 8.50 -7.64
C GLY A 172 -2.40 8.94 -6.31
N ASP A 173 -1.75 8.03 -5.58
CA ASP A 173 -1.05 8.33 -4.32
C ASP A 173 0.27 7.55 -4.22
N ASP A 174 0.78 7.30 -3.01
CA ASP A 174 2.04 6.59 -2.77
C ASP A 174 2.05 5.20 -3.45
N CYS A 175 3.06 4.90 -4.27
CA CYS A 175 3.23 3.56 -4.82
C CYS A 175 3.48 2.55 -3.70
N VAL A 176 4.37 2.90 -2.77
CA VAL A 176 4.60 2.16 -1.54
C VAL A 176 4.66 3.17 -0.39
N SER A 177 3.87 2.94 0.64
CA SER A 177 3.87 3.74 1.87
C SER A 177 4.23 2.84 3.06
N ILE A 178 5.27 3.21 3.82
CA ILE A 178 5.75 2.47 4.99
C ILE A 178 5.51 3.33 6.22
N VAL A 179 4.63 2.90 7.11
CA VAL A 179 4.22 3.70 8.29
C VAL A 179 4.63 3.04 9.61
N SER A 180 4.29 3.71 10.71
CA SER A 180 4.77 3.39 12.07
C SER A 180 4.64 1.90 12.45
N GLY A 181 5.61 1.43 13.23
CA GLY A 181 5.71 0.05 13.71
C GLY A 181 6.27 -0.92 12.67
N SER A 182 6.80 -0.44 11.53
CA SER A 182 7.31 -1.29 10.46
C SER A 182 8.84 -1.42 10.51
N SER A 183 9.35 -2.64 10.34
CA SER A 183 10.80 -2.91 10.37
C SER A 183 11.22 -4.04 9.42
N GLY A 184 12.42 -3.95 8.86
CA GLY A 184 12.98 -5.01 8.01
C GLY A 184 12.25 -5.12 6.66
N ILE A 185 12.04 -3.98 6.01
CA ILE A 185 11.35 -3.89 4.72
C ILE A 185 12.39 -3.94 3.61
N LYS A 186 12.28 -4.90 2.70
CA LYS A 186 13.17 -5.04 1.55
C LYS A 186 12.37 -4.92 0.26
N MET A 187 12.81 -4.04 -0.62
CA MET A 187 12.18 -3.77 -1.90
C MET A 187 13.21 -3.94 -3.01
N LYS A 188 12.88 -4.68 -4.06
CA LYS A 188 13.78 -4.88 -5.20
C LYS A 188 13.06 -4.89 -6.54
N ASN A 189 13.63 -4.20 -7.52
CA ASN A 189 13.06 -4.06 -8.87
C ASN A 189 11.62 -3.53 -8.84
N ILE A 190 11.44 -2.32 -8.31
CA ILE A 190 10.12 -1.67 -8.23
C ILE A 190 9.96 -0.69 -9.39
N TYR A 191 8.90 -0.85 -10.17
CA TYR A 191 8.40 0.20 -11.06
C TYR A 191 7.32 0.99 -10.33
N CYS A 192 7.44 2.31 -10.28
CA CYS A 192 6.49 3.20 -9.64
C CYS A 192 6.15 4.39 -10.55
N GLY A 193 4.88 4.56 -10.92
CA GLY A 193 4.46 5.68 -11.74
C GLY A 193 3.20 5.44 -12.57
N PRO A 194 2.25 6.39 -12.63
CA PRO A 194 2.20 7.66 -11.88
C PRO A 194 1.95 7.45 -10.36
N GLY A 195 1.95 8.53 -9.58
CA GLY A 195 1.66 8.51 -8.13
C GLY A 195 2.55 9.46 -7.32
N HIS A 196 2.65 9.23 -6.01
CA HIS A 196 3.41 10.07 -5.08
C HIS A 196 4.81 9.54 -4.72
N GLY A 197 5.25 8.44 -5.35
CA GLY A 197 6.57 7.85 -5.13
C GLY A 197 6.59 6.76 -4.07
N ILE A 198 7.77 6.54 -3.48
CA ILE A 198 7.98 5.59 -2.37
C ILE A 198 8.19 6.40 -1.10
N SER A 199 7.23 6.28 -0.18
CA SER A 199 7.14 7.11 1.01
C SER A 199 7.36 6.32 2.31
N ILE A 200 8.14 6.87 3.23
CA ILE A 200 8.10 6.53 4.66
C ILE A 200 7.23 7.59 5.36
N GLY A 201 6.17 7.14 6.01
CA GLY A 201 5.21 7.99 6.72
C GLY A 201 3.85 8.15 6.02
N SER A 202 2.98 9.03 6.52
CA SER A 202 3.27 10.01 7.56
C SER A 202 3.45 9.38 8.94
N LEU A 203 4.37 9.93 9.72
CA LEU A 203 4.75 9.42 11.04
C LEU A 203 4.42 10.43 12.14
N GLY A 204 4.03 9.96 13.32
CA GLY A 204 3.87 10.81 14.50
C GLY A 204 2.61 11.69 14.50
N GLN A 205 1.57 11.33 13.75
CA GLN A 205 0.29 12.06 13.76
C GLN A 205 -0.25 12.17 15.20
N ASN A 206 -0.86 13.30 15.55
CA ASN A 206 -1.43 13.56 16.88
C ASN A 206 -0.40 13.42 18.01
N ASN A 207 0.81 13.94 17.81
CA ASN A 207 1.93 13.87 18.77
C ASN A 207 2.32 12.44 19.17
N SER A 208 1.98 11.46 18.33
CA SER A 208 2.30 10.06 18.57
C SER A 208 3.76 9.75 18.25
N THR A 209 4.20 8.56 18.66
CA THR A 209 5.53 8.07 18.31
C THR A 209 5.48 7.30 16.99
N GLY A 210 6.24 7.78 16.00
CA GLY A 210 6.42 7.16 14.69
C GLY A 210 7.78 6.47 14.58
N ILE A 211 7.78 5.15 14.41
CA ILE A 211 9.02 4.36 14.29
C ILE A 211 8.99 3.54 13.01
N VAL A 212 10.02 3.72 12.18
CA VAL A 212 10.33 2.86 11.04
C VAL A 212 11.83 2.58 11.01
N GLU A 213 12.23 1.34 10.77
CA GLU A 213 13.66 1.03 10.67
C GLU A 213 13.98 -0.09 9.67
N LYS A 214 15.26 -0.17 9.25
CA LYS A 214 15.78 -1.25 8.41
C LYS A 214 15.01 -1.38 7.09
N VAL A 215 14.89 -0.26 6.38
CA VAL A 215 14.25 -0.21 5.05
C VAL A 215 15.34 -0.22 3.99
N VAL A 216 15.27 -1.17 3.05
CA VAL A 216 16.21 -1.27 1.94
C VAL A 216 15.44 -1.28 0.63
N LEU A 217 15.73 -0.33 -0.25
CA LEU A 217 15.31 -0.34 -1.64
C LEU A 217 16.52 -0.58 -2.52
N GLU A 218 16.50 -1.68 -3.26
CA GLU A 218 17.55 -2.07 -4.19
C GLU A 218 16.96 -2.14 -5.60
N THR A 219 17.24 -1.14 -6.43
CA THR A 219 16.73 -1.00 -7.79
C THR A 219 15.26 -0.59 -7.85
N ALA A 220 15.04 0.63 -8.33
CA ALA A 220 13.70 1.12 -8.66
C ALA A 220 13.74 2.04 -9.87
N TYR A 221 12.64 2.07 -10.62
CA TYR A 221 12.40 3.03 -11.68
C TYR A 221 11.12 3.80 -11.37
N LEU A 222 11.27 5.09 -11.12
CA LEU A 222 10.17 5.99 -10.85
C LEU A 222 9.93 6.87 -12.09
N LYS A 223 8.69 6.93 -12.55
CA LYS A 223 8.34 7.73 -13.73
C LYS A 223 7.05 8.53 -13.54
N GLY A 224 7.10 9.84 -13.81
CA GLY A 224 5.88 10.67 -13.79
C GLY A 224 5.22 10.74 -12.41
N THR A 225 6.02 10.69 -11.34
CA THR A 225 5.54 10.77 -9.95
C THR A 225 5.74 12.17 -9.38
N THR A 226 4.91 12.57 -8.43
CA THR A 226 5.07 13.88 -7.77
C THR A 226 6.28 13.90 -6.84
N ASN A 227 6.66 12.75 -6.28
CA ASN A 227 7.91 12.58 -5.53
C ASN A 227 8.60 11.29 -5.93
N GLY A 228 9.90 11.23 -5.69
CA GLY A 228 10.69 10.02 -5.84
C GLY A 228 10.72 9.24 -4.54
N LEU A 229 11.72 9.52 -3.71
CA LEU A 229 11.87 8.98 -2.36
C LEU A 229 11.42 10.03 -1.35
N ARG A 230 10.43 9.71 -0.54
CA ARG A 230 9.83 10.65 0.40
C ARG A 230 9.88 10.15 1.84
N ILE A 231 10.18 11.03 2.78
CA ILE A 231 9.96 10.80 4.21
C ILE A 231 9.10 11.94 4.74
N LYS A 232 7.98 11.62 5.39
CA LYS A 232 7.04 12.60 5.96
C LYS A 232 6.76 12.31 7.43
N SER A 233 6.99 13.28 8.32
CA SER A 233 6.60 13.23 9.73
C SER A 233 5.78 14.45 10.12
N TRP A 234 4.75 14.23 10.92
CA TRP A 234 3.88 15.28 11.43
C TRP A 234 4.62 16.16 12.43
N GLN A 235 4.27 17.45 12.41
CA GLN A 235 4.67 18.40 13.44
C GLN A 235 4.20 17.93 14.82
N GLY A 236 5.06 18.07 15.85
CA GLY A 236 4.79 17.61 17.21
C GLY A 236 4.92 16.10 17.41
N GLY A 237 5.14 15.34 16.32
CA GLY A 237 5.42 13.90 16.37
C GLY A 237 6.80 13.59 16.95
N ASN A 238 6.92 12.41 17.56
CA ASN A 238 8.15 11.90 18.13
C ASN A 238 8.59 10.60 17.43
N GLY A 239 9.85 10.18 17.56
CA GLY A 239 10.34 8.88 17.13
C GLY A 239 11.54 8.94 16.18
N TYR A 240 11.62 8.00 15.24
CA TYR A 240 12.77 7.93 14.33
C TYR A 240 12.49 7.12 13.06
N VAL A 241 13.27 7.45 12.01
CA VAL A 241 13.46 6.62 10.82
C VAL A 241 14.94 6.31 10.69
N ARG A 242 15.36 5.06 10.89
CA ARG A 242 16.80 4.72 10.88
C ARG A 242 17.14 3.50 10.06
N ALA A 243 18.42 3.38 9.72
CA ALA A 243 18.93 2.29 8.89
C ALA A 243 18.16 2.14 7.58
N VAL A 244 17.91 3.27 6.90
CA VAL A 244 17.29 3.28 5.57
C VAL A 244 18.38 3.34 4.51
N ARG A 245 18.28 2.47 3.51
CA ARG A 245 19.21 2.43 2.39
C ARG A 245 18.47 2.43 1.06
N TYR A 246 18.75 3.41 0.22
CA TYR A 246 18.27 3.47 -1.15
C TYR A 246 19.46 3.25 -2.12
N GLN A 247 19.28 2.37 -3.10
CA GLN A 247 20.32 2.01 -4.06
C GLN A 247 19.72 1.79 -5.46
N ASN A 248 20.44 2.23 -6.50
CA ASN A 248 20.09 2.03 -7.92
C ASN A 248 18.67 2.55 -8.27
N VAL A 249 18.35 3.77 -7.86
CA VAL A 249 17.05 4.39 -8.15
C VAL A 249 17.18 5.32 -9.34
N ARG A 250 16.46 5.02 -10.43
CA ARG A 250 16.34 5.88 -11.60
C ARG A 250 15.03 6.64 -11.56
N MET A 251 15.07 7.92 -11.89
CA MET A 251 13.91 8.80 -11.88
C MET A 251 13.80 9.55 -13.20
N ASP A 252 12.65 9.42 -13.85
CA ASP A 252 12.35 10.12 -15.10
C ASP A 252 11.05 10.93 -14.90
N GLU A 253 11.08 12.24 -15.19
CA GLU A 253 9.88 13.09 -15.05
C GLU A 253 9.28 13.05 -13.63
N VAL A 254 10.13 12.99 -12.60
CA VAL A 254 9.74 13.06 -11.19
C VAL A 254 9.86 14.49 -10.69
N ALA A 255 8.79 15.04 -10.10
CA ALA A 255 8.79 16.45 -9.71
C ALA A 255 9.69 16.76 -8.50
N ASN A 256 9.66 15.90 -7.47
CA ASN A 256 10.49 16.03 -6.27
C ASN A 256 11.30 14.74 -6.04
N PRO A 257 12.52 14.61 -6.59
CA PRO A 257 13.26 13.33 -6.58
C PRO A 257 13.51 12.76 -5.17
N ILE A 258 13.93 13.61 -4.22
CA ILE A 258 14.05 13.23 -2.81
C ILE A 258 13.46 14.36 -1.96
N ILE A 259 12.54 14.03 -1.06
CA ILE A 259 11.95 15.00 -0.13
C ILE A 259 11.86 14.42 1.28
N ILE A 260 12.31 15.20 2.26
CA ILE A 260 12.21 14.88 3.69
C ILE A 260 11.46 16.03 4.33
N ASP A 261 10.18 15.80 4.61
CA ASP A 261 9.28 16.78 5.20
C ASP A 261 9.01 16.42 6.67
N GLN A 262 9.62 17.17 7.58
CA GLN A 262 9.36 17.04 9.01
C GLN A 262 8.24 17.94 9.52
N PHE A 263 7.69 18.80 8.65
CA PHE A 263 6.63 19.75 8.97
C PHE A 263 5.29 19.31 8.35
N TYR A 264 5.11 18.01 8.13
CA TYR A 264 3.95 17.47 7.42
C TYR A 264 2.65 17.82 8.15
N CYS A 265 1.67 18.30 7.38
CA CYS A 265 0.36 18.68 7.87
C CYS A 265 -0.69 18.41 6.78
N ASP A 266 -1.48 17.35 6.91
CA ASP A 266 -2.67 17.11 6.09
C ASP A 266 -3.93 17.50 6.87
N SER A 267 -4.09 18.81 7.08
CA SER A 267 -5.24 19.40 7.78
C SER A 267 -5.85 20.55 6.97
N PRO A 268 -7.19 20.72 6.99
CA PRO A 268 -7.85 21.87 6.36
C PRO A 268 -7.41 23.21 6.97
N LYS A 269 -6.96 23.20 8.22
CA LYS A 269 -6.37 24.35 8.91
C LYS A 269 -4.85 24.19 8.94
N SER A 270 -4.12 25.29 8.76
CA SER A 270 -2.67 25.32 8.94
C SER A 270 -2.31 24.77 10.32
N CYS A 271 -1.45 23.75 10.36
CA CYS A 271 -0.87 23.30 11.61
C CYS A 271 0.07 24.39 12.15
N GLN A 272 0.05 24.63 13.46
CA GLN A 272 1.07 25.45 14.08
C GLN A 272 2.40 24.70 14.08
N ASN A 273 3.49 25.39 13.78
CA ASN A 273 4.83 24.81 13.86
C ASN A 273 5.10 24.33 15.28
N GLN A 274 5.36 23.03 15.43
CA GLN A 274 5.72 22.40 16.69
C GLN A 274 7.10 21.76 16.57
N VAL A 275 7.81 21.68 17.70
CA VAL A 275 9.11 21.01 17.80
C VAL A 275 8.91 19.53 17.42
N ILE A 276 9.76 19.04 16.52
CA ILE A 276 9.77 17.65 16.08
C ILE A 276 10.96 16.95 16.72
N ILE A 277 10.73 15.75 17.28
CA ILE A 277 11.81 14.87 17.76
C ILE A 277 11.82 13.63 16.86
N ALA A 278 12.27 13.81 15.62
CA ALA A 278 12.42 12.74 14.64
C ALA A 278 13.89 12.63 14.22
N TYR A 279 14.53 11.50 14.52
CA TYR A 279 15.89 11.23 14.09
C TYR A 279 15.89 10.45 12.77
N PHE A 280 16.61 10.94 11.76
CA PHE A 280 16.75 10.28 10.47
C PHE A 280 18.19 9.81 10.20
N GLN A 281 18.37 8.52 9.92
CA GLN A 281 19.65 7.93 9.50
C GLN A 281 19.48 7.21 8.15
N LEU A 282 19.99 7.84 7.09
CA LEU A 282 19.80 7.45 5.70
C LEU A 282 21.15 7.22 5.01
N ILE A 283 21.22 6.21 4.15
CA ILE A 283 22.36 5.96 3.27
C ILE A 283 21.85 5.89 1.83
N PHE A 284 22.40 6.73 0.97
CA PHE A 284 22.18 6.68 -0.48
C PHE A 284 23.44 6.12 -1.14
N SER A 285 23.28 5.09 -1.99
CA SER A 285 24.40 4.46 -2.71
C SER A 285 24.14 4.49 -4.22
N SER A 286 25.18 4.82 -4.98
CA SER A 286 25.15 5.52 -6.27
C SER A 286 24.46 4.81 -7.46
N ASN A 287 23.75 5.65 -8.23
CA ASN A 287 23.42 5.65 -9.67
C ASN A 287 22.08 6.38 -9.85
N TYR A 288 22.03 7.62 -9.36
CA TYR A 288 20.88 8.49 -9.55
C TYR A 288 21.02 9.13 -10.93
N ARG A 289 20.24 8.66 -11.90
CA ARG A 289 20.05 9.39 -13.16
C ARG A 289 18.71 10.07 -13.06
N ASP A 290 18.78 11.38 -13.08
CA ASP A 290 17.63 12.25 -13.05
C ASP A 290 17.58 12.99 -14.39
N ASN A 291 16.47 12.81 -15.10
CA ASN A 291 16.13 13.61 -16.28
C ASN A 291 14.99 14.56 -15.90
N CYS A 292 15.12 15.30 -14.79
CA CYS A 292 14.19 16.36 -14.41
C CYS A 292 13.99 17.33 -15.58
N LYS A 293 12.75 17.53 -16.00
CA LYS A 293 12.36 18.75 -16.71
C LYS A 293 12.24 19.85 -15.66
N ASN A 294 13.07 20.89 -15.76
CA ASN A 294 12.82 22.15 -15.10
C ASN A 294 11.45 22.66 -15.59
N TYR A 295 10.41 22.52 -14.76
CA TYR A 295 9.19 23.29 -14.95
C TYR A 295 9.30 24.54 -14.06
N PRO A 296 8.97 25.73 -14.59
CA PRO A 296 9.16 27.01 -13.93
C PRO A 296 8.35 27.15 -12.63
#